data_AF-A0A7C5YGB7-F1
#
_entry.id   AF-A0A7C5YGB7-F1
#
_cell.length_a   1.000
_cell.length_b   1.000
_cell.length_c   1.000
_cell.angle_alpha   90.00
_cell.angle_beta   90.00
_cell.angle_gamma   90.00
#
_symmetry.space_group_name_H-M   'P 1'
#
loop_
_entity.id
_entity.type
_entity.pdbx_description
1 polymer ?
#
loop_
_entity_poly.entity_id
_entity_poly.type
_entity_poly.pdbx_seq_one_letter_code
_entity_poly.pdbx_strand_id
1 'polypeptide(L)'
;MSLRRALAGFVSAGCLFLLIEVLLSHREVFGEKPVAWAPIIFCGLALLISLWAFAQWRPSAQKALQVVSVFLLLVGVAGLYFHNAERLEGEEHEAKEHEAVEQGKGERHEEEHHAPPLAPLAISGMGILGLMATYPKWEQEEQQS
;
A
#
# COMPACT_ATOMS: atom_id res chain seq x y z
N MET A 1 15.63 -15.75 -17.00
CA MET A 1 14.50 -14.87 -16.62
C MET A 1 15.05 -13.45 -16.51
N SER A 2 14.47 -12.45 -17.21
CA SER A 2 15.02 -11.09 -17.16
C SER A 2 14.73 -10.41 -15.83
N LEU A 3 15.56 -9.45 -15.43
CA LEU A 3 15.41 -8.69 -14.19
C LEU A 3 14.03 -8.00 -14.10
N ARG A 4 13.58 -7.44 -15.22
CA ARG A 4 12.27 -6.80 -15.37
C ARG A 4 11.11 -7.74 -15.02
N ARG A 5 11.16 -8.96 -15.55
CA ARG A 5 10.17 -9.99 -15.23
C ARG A 5 10.28 -10.40 -13.78
N ALA A 6 11.49 -10.57 -13.23
CA ALA A 6 11.68 -10.88 -11.82
C ALA A 6 11.07 -9.81 -10.89
N LEU A 7 11.23 -8.53 -11.23
CA LEU A 7 10.60 -7.43 -10.48
C LEU A 7 9.07 -7.48 -10.55
N ALA A 8 8.48 -7.77 -11.72
CA ALA A 8 7.03 -7.95 -11.81
C ALA A 8 6.54 -9.15 -10.98
N GLY A 9 7.31 -10.24 -10.94
CA GLY A 9 7.03 -11.36 -10.04
C GLY A 9 7.11 -10.99 -8.56
N PHE A 10 8.10 -10.18 -8.19
CA PHE A 10 8.25 -9.68 -6.82
C PHE A 10 7.10 -8.74 -6.42
N VAL A 11 6.70 -7.82 -7.31
CA VAL A 11 5.54 -6.95 -7.11
C VAL A 11 4.27 -7.78 -6.95
N SER A 12 4.10 -8.84 -7.76
CA SER A 12 2.97 -9.76 -7.63
C SER A 12 2.93 -10.42 -6.26
N ALA A 13 4.04 -11.01 -5.81
CA ALA A 13 4.13 -11.64 -4.49
C ALA A 13 3.89 -10.63 -3.35
N GLY A 14 4.48 -9.44 -3.44
CA GLY A 14 4.30 -8.37 -2.46
C GLY A 14 2.86 -7.88 -2.39
N CYS A 15 2.20 -7.67 -3.54
CA CYS A 15 0.79 -7.28 -3.58
C CYS A 15 -0.12 -8.36 -3.00
N LEU A 16 0.17 -9.65 -3.24
CA LEU A 16 -0.60 -10.74 -2.63
C LEU A 16 -0.46 -10.73 -1.10
N PHE A 17 0.76 -10.58 -0.59
CA PHE A 17 1.01 -10.50 0.85
C PHE A 17 0.29 -9.30 1.48
N LEU A 18 0.39 -8.12 0.86
CA LEU A 18 -0.27 -6.90 1.32
C LEU A 18 -1.80 -7.02 1.24
N LEU A 19 -2.34 -7.71 0.24
CA LEU A 19 -3.79 -7.95 0.16
C LEU A 19 -4.28 -8.76 1.36
N ILE A 20 -3.55 -9.82 1.72
CA ILE A 20 -3.88 -10.67 2.87
C ILE A 20 -3.78 -9.86 4.16
N GLU A 21 -2.69 -9.12 4.35
CA GLU A 21 -2.47 -8.29 5.54
C GLU A 21 -3.58 -7.25 5.71
N VAL A 22 -3.89 -6.47 4.66
CA VAL A 22 -4.94 -5.45 4.72
C VAL A 22 -6.31 -6.07 4.99
N LEU A 23 -6.64 -7.20 4.34
CA LEU A 23 -7.92 -7.89 4.55
C LEU A 23 -8.11 -8.36 6.00
N LEU A 24 -7.02 -8.77 6.67
CA LEU A 24 -7.06 -9.18 8.07
C LEU A 24 -7.11 -7.97 9.00
N SER A 25 -6.26 -6.96 8.77
CA SER A 25 -6.08 -5.81 9.65
C SER A 25 -7.21 -4.78 9.57
N HIS A 26 -7.91 -4.67 8.44
CA HIS A 26 -8.95 -3.65 8.23
C HIS A 26 -10.37 -4.24 8.17
N ARG A 27 -10.55 -5.52 8.55
CA ARG A 27 -11.84 -6.22 8.47
C ARG A 27 -12.98 -5.45 9.16
N GLU A 28 -12.68 -4.82 10.28
CA GLU A 28 -13.65 -4.10 11.10
C GLU A 28 -13.95 -2.69 10.55
N VAL A 29 -13.01 -2.11 9.79
CA VAL A 29 -13.08 -0.73 9.27
C VAL A 29 -13.75 -0.65 7.89
N PHE A 30 -13.86 -1.77 7.15
CA PHE A 30 -14.42 -1.78 5.79
C PHE A 30 -15.88 -1.32 5.70
N GLY A 31 -16.66 -1.47 6.78
CA GLY A 31 -18.05 -1.00 6.85
C GLY A 31 -18.18 0.49 7.15
N GLU A 32 -17.15 1.11 7.71
CA GLU A 32 -17.20 2.46 8.29
C GLU A 32 -16.53 3.49 7.38
N LYS A 33 -15.38 3.14 6.79
CA LYS A 33 -14.60 4.05 5.95
C LYS A 33 -14.49 3.50 4.53
N PRO A 34 -15.23 4.08 3.55
CA PRO A 34 -15.14 3.66 2.15
C PRO A 34 -13.72 3.73 1.57
N VAL A 35 -12.87 4.62 2.10
CA VAL A 35 -11.47 4.78 1.67
C VAL A 35 -10.61 3.55 1.98
N ALA A 36 -10.98 2.74 2.97
CA ALA A 36 -10.28 1.50 3.35
C ALA A 36 -10.34 0.42 2.25
N TRP A 37 -11.23 0.56 1.26
CA TRP A 37 -11.31 -0.33 0.10
C TRP A 37 -10.23 -0.05 -0.96
N ALA A 38 -9.65 1.15 -0.98
CA ALA A 38 -8.68 1.52 -2.02
C ALA A 38 -7.45 0.59 -2.02
N PRO A 39 -6.77 0.31 -0.90
CA PRO A 39 -5.66 -0.63 -0.87
C PRO A 39 -6.03 -2.02 -1.41
N ILE A 40 -7.22 -2.55 -1.11
CA ILE A 40 -7.66 -3.87 -1.59
C ILE A 40 -7.81 -3.87 -3.11
N ILE A 41 -8.53 -2.89 -3.66
CA ILE A 41 -8.82 -2.82 -5.09
C ILE A 41 -7.51 -2.67 -5.86
N PHE A 42 -6.64 -1.75 -5.45
CA PHE A 42 -5.41 -1.47 -6.17
C PHE A 42 -4.34 -2.55 -5.98
N CYS A 43 -4.20 -3.16 -4.80
CA CYS A 43 -3.33 -4.34 -4.64
C CYS A 43 -3.85 -5.54 -5.43
N GLY A 44 -5.17 -5.75 -5.49
CA GLY A 44 -5.77 -6.83 -6.29
C GLY A 44 -5.55 -6.64 -7.79
N LEU A 45 -5.77 -5.43 -8.31
CA LEU A 45 -5.46 -5.09 -9.71
C LEU A 45 -3.97 -5.23 -10.00
N ALA A 46 -3.11 -4.71 -9.13
CA ALA A 46 -1.67 -4.79 -9.28
C ALA A 46 -1.17 -6.24 -9.27
N LEU A 47 -1.71 -7.09 -8.40
CA LEU A 47 -1.43 -8.53 -8.37
C LEU A 47 -1.69 -9.18 -9.74
N LEU A 48 -2.88 -8.98 -10.29
CA LEU A 48 -3.27 -9.59 -11.57
C LEU A 48 -2.41 -9.05 -12.74
N ILE A 49 -2.19 -7.74 -12.79
CA ILE A 49 -1.43 -7.10 -13.87
C ILE A 49 0.06 -7.47 -13.80
N SER A 50 0.65 -7.45 -12.61
CA SER A 50 2.06 -7.83 -12.42
C SER A 50 2.29 -9.32 -12.66
N LEU A 51 1.34 -10.19 -12.30
CA LEU A 51 1.38 -11.62 -12.63
C LEU A 51 1.26 -11.84 -14.14
N TRP A 52 0.40 -11.07 -14.82
CA TRP A 52 0.29 -11.09 -16.28
C TRP A 52 1.60 -10.64 -16.94
N ALA A 53 2.22 -9.55 -16.46
CA ALA A 53 3.51 -9.07 -16.98
C ALA A 53 4.64 -10.09 -16.71
N PHE A 54 4.67 -10.72 -15.54
CA PHE A 54 5.60 -11.79 -15.20
C PHE A 54 5.51 -12.97 -16.20
N ALA A 55 4.28 -13.42 -16.48
CA ALA A 55 4.02 -14.51 -17.41
C ALA A 55 4.30 -14.11 -18.87
N GLN A 56 3.87 -12.91 -19.28
CA GLN A 56 3.98 -12.41 -20.65
C GLN A 56 4.45 -10.94 -20.69
N TRP A 57 5.76 -10.76 -20.90
CA TRP A 57 6.37 -9.43 -20.99
C TRP A 57 6.14 -8.78 -22.38
N ARG A 58 4.93 -8.24 -22.59
CA ARG A 58 4.51 -7.57 -23.84
C ARG A 58 4.27 -6.07 -23.62
N PRO A 59 4.28 -5.22 -24.67
CA PRO A 59 4.10 -3.77 -24.51
C PRO A 59 2.81 -3.37 -23.79
N SER A 60 1.72 -4.12 -23.99
CA SER A 60 0.45 -3.89 -23.29
C SER A 60 0.55 -4.18 -21.79
N ALA A 61 1.23 -5.26 -21.40
CA ALA A 61 1.44 -5.64 -20.01
C ALA A 61 2.39 -4.67 -19.30
N GLN A 62 3.41 -4.18 -20.01
CA GLN A 62 4.31 -3.14 -19.50
C GLN A 62 3.57 -1.83 -19.22
N LYS A 63 2.73 -1.35 -20.17
CA LYS A 63 1.93 -0.14 -19.96
C LYS A 63 0.92 -0.31 -18.82
N ALA A 64 0.25 -1.46 -18.75
CA ALA A 64 -0.68 -1.76 -17.67
C ALA A 64 0.04 -1.77 -16.31
N LEU A 65 1.23 -2.41 -16.23
CA LEU A 65 2.05 -2.43 -15.03
C LEU A 65 2.48 -1.03 -14.63
N GLN A 66 2.93 -0.21 -15.57
CA GLN A 66 3.32 1.17 -15.30
C GLN A 66 2.16 1.98 -14.71
N VAL A 67 0.98 1.91 -15.32
CA VAL A 67 -0.22 2.64 -14.86
C VAL A 67 -0.63 2.18 -13.47
N VAL A 68 -0.75 0.87 -13.23
CA VAL A 68 -1.17 0.36 -11.91
C VAL A 68 -0.13 0.66 -10.83
N SER A 69 1.15 0.70 -11.18
CA SER A 69 2.24 1.08 -10.27
C SER A 69 2.20 2.56 -9.87
N VAL A 70 1.81 3.47 -10.77
CA VAL A 70 1.53 4.87 -10.40
C VAL A 70 0.39 4.92 -9.38
N PHE A 71 -0.70 4.19 -9.62
CA PHE A 71 -1.82 4.16 -8.69
C PHE A 71 -1.44 3.56 -7.33
N LEU A 72 -0.66 2.48 -7.29
CA LEU A 72 -0.14 1.92 -6.03
C LEU A 72 0.65 2.97 -5.25
N LEU A 73 1.54 3.70 -5.93
CA LEU A 73 2.30 4.77 -5.28
C LEU A 73 1.39 5.85 -4.69
N LEU A 74 0.40 6.32 -5.45
CA LEU A 74 -0.55 7.33 -4.97
C LEU A 74 -1.39 6.82 -3.80
N VAL A 75 -1.89 5.59 -3.86
CA VAL A 75 -2.68 4.97 -2.80
C VAL A 75 -1.85 4.77 -1.54
N GLY A 76 -0.60 4.32 -1.67
CA GLY A 76 0.29 4.17 -0.54
C GLY A 76 0.63 5.51 0.13
N VAL A 77 0.91 6.56 -0.66
CA VAL A 77 1.14 7.91 -0.13
C VAL A 77 -0.12 8.47 0.55
N ALA A 78 -1.29 8.30 -0.06
CA ALA A 78 -2.56 8.71 0.53
C ALA A 78 -2.85 7.94 1.84
N GLY A 79 -2.64 6.63 1.85
CA GLY A 79 -2.80 5.80 3.05
C GLY A 79 -1.86 6.19 4.18
N LEU A 80 -0.62 6.57 3.86
CA LEU A 80 0.34 7.09 4.83
C LEU A 80 -0.14 8.42 5.44
N TYR A 81 -0.69 9.31 4.61
CA TYR A 81 -1.27 10.56 5.07
C TYR A 81 -2.46 10.31 6.01
N PHE A 82 -3.41 9.46 5.62
CA PHE A 82 -4.58 9.16 6.44
C PHE A 82 -4.21 8.45 7.76
N HIS A 83 -3.30 7.48 7.74
CA HIS A 83 -2.83 6.85 8.99
C HIS A 83 -2.17 7.86 9.94
N ASN A 84 -1.41 8.83 9.41
CA ASN A 84 -0.80 9.86 10.25
C ASN A 84 -1.82 10.88 10.76
N ALA A 85 -2.80 11.28 9.94
CA ALA A 85 -3.87 12.17 10.36
C ALA A 85 -4.71 11.54 11.48
N GLU A 86 -5.11 10.29 11.30
CA GLU A 86 -5.88 9.54 12.31
C GLU A 86 -5.09 9.36 13.61
N ARG A 87 -3.77 9.11 13.53
CA ARG A 87 -2.91 9.00 14.71
C ARG A 87 -2.80 10.31 15.48
N LEU A 88 -2.71 11.45 14.78
CA LEU A 88 -2.67 12.77 15.43
C LEU A 88 -4.01 13.13 16.07
N GLU A 89 -5.12 12.83 15.40
CA GLU A 89 -6.46 13.02 15.95
C GLU A 89 -6.72 12.13 17.18
N GLY A 90 -6.22 10.89 17.17
CA GLY A 90 -6.24 9.97 18.32
C GLY A 90 -5.42 10.49 19.49
N GLU A 91 -4.16 10.87 19.26
CA GLU A 91 -3.27 11.44 20.28
C GLU A 91 -3.88 12.70 20.95
N GLU A 92 -4.56 13.57 20.18
CA GLU A 92 -5.26 14.72 20.73
C GLU A 92 -6.49 14.36 21.58
N HIS A 93 -7.24 13.32 21.20
CA HIS A 93 -8.37 12.84 21.98
C HIS A 93 -7.89 12.15 23.26
N GLU A 94 -6.88 11.28 23.18
CA GLU A 94 -6.28 10.63 24.34
C GLU A 94 -5.72 11.68 25.32
N ALA A 95 -5.04 12.72 24.84
CA ALA A 95 -4.56 13.80 25.71
C ALA A 95 -5.69 14.51 26.47
N LYS A 96 -6.83 14.77 25.80
CA LYS A 96 -8.01 15.39 26.42
C LYS A 96 -8.71 14.44 27.40
N GLU A 97 -8.78 13.15 27.08
CA GLU A 97 -9.34 12.15 27.99
C GLU A 97 -8.48 11.96 29.23
N HIS A 98 -7.15 11.89 29.06
CA HIS A 98 -6.21 11.86 30.18
C HIS A 98 -6.36 13.08 31.09
N GLU A 99 -6.47 14.28 30.51
CA GLU A 99 -6.71 15.50 31.30
C GLU A 99 -8.08 15.45 32.04
N ALA A 100 -9.13 14.94 31.39
CA ALA A 100 -10.44 14.78 32.02
C ALA A 100 -10.43 13.73 33.15
N VAL A 101 -9.68 12.63 32.99
CA VAL A 101 -9.46 11.60 34.02
C VAL A 101 -8.66 12.17 35.20
N GLU A 102 -7.59 12.92 34.97
CA GLU A 102 -6.84 13.60 36.03
C GLU A 102 -7.69 14.62 36.80
N GLN A 103 -8.63 15.27 36.12
CA GLN A 103 -9.60 16.18 36.75
C GLN A 103 -10.77 15.46 37.44
N GLY A 104 -10.78 14.12 37.48
CA GLY A 104 -11.82 13.31 38.12
C GLY A 104 -13.16 13.32 37.38
N LYS A 105 -13.18 13.66 36.09
CA LYS A 105 -14.38 13.78 35.25
C LYS A 105 -14.49 12.71 34.16
N GLY A 106 -13.49 11.86 33.98
CA GLY A 106 -13.45 10.81 32.94
C GLY A 106 -13.21 9.42 33.51
N GLU A 107 -13.65 8.40 32.77
CA GLU A 107 -13.30 6.99 33.00
C GLU A 107 -12.04 6.64 32.21
N ARG A 108 -11.20 5.76 32.75
CA ARG A 108 -9.94 5.36 32.09
C ARG A 108 -10.24 4.32 31.02
N HIS A 109 -10.24 4.72 29.75
CA HIS A 109 -10.30 3.79 28.62
C HIS A 109 -8.90 3.25 28.29
N GLU A 110 -8.83 2.02 27.77
CA GLU A 110 -7.56 1.40 27.34
C GLU A 110 -7.07 2.11 26.06
N GLU A 111 -5.77 2.42 25.99
CA GLU A 111 -5.10 3.09 24.86
C GLU A 111 -5.48 2.43 23.52
N GLU A 112 -5.94 3.23 22.56
CA GLU A 112 -6.32 2.74 21.24
C GLU A 112 -5.05 2.49 20.42
N HIS A 113 -4.64 1.22 20.28
CA HIS A 113 -3.39 0.89 19.62
C HIS A 113 -3.48 1.13 18.10
N HIS A 114 -3.11 2.33 17.65
CA HIS A 114 -3.08 2.68 16.23
C HIS A 114 -2.07 1.81 15.47
N ALA A 115 -2.55 1.09 14.44
CA ALA A 115 -1.70 0.26 13.61
C ALA A 115 -0.61 1.12 12.91
N PRO A 116 0.66 0.68 12.92
CA PRO A 116 1.76 1.44 12.34
C PRO A 116 1.60 1.56 10.81
N PRO A 117 2.05 2.67 10.19
CA PRO A 117 1.83 2.95 8.78
C PRO A 117 2.73 2.13 7.82
N LEU A 118 3.11 0.91 8.22
CA LEU A 118 3.99 0.03 7.45
C LEU A 118 3.31 -0.47 6.18
N ALA A 119 2.03 -0.82 6.25
CA ALA A 119 1.25 -1.27 5.09
C ALA A 119 1.19 -0.21 3.96
N PRO A 120 0.80 1.05 4.19
CA PRO A 120 0.78 2.06 3.13
C PRO A 120 2.19 2.37 2.57
N LEU A 121 3.23 2.28 3.40
CA LEU A 121 4.62 2.44 2.94
C LEU A 121 5.05 1.27 2.04
N ALA A 122 4.71 0.04 2.40
CA ALA A 122 4.99 -1.14 1.59
C ALA A 122 4.24 -1.09 0.24
N ILE A 123 2.98 -0.64 0.23
CA ILE A 123 2.19 -0.40 -0.99
C ILE A 123 2.91 0.62 -1.89
N SER A 124 3.39 1.72 -1.32
CA SER A 124 4.18 2.73 -2.05
C SER A 124 5.44 2.13 -2.66
N GLY A 125 6.16 1.30 -1.89
CA GLY A 125 7.34 0.58 -2.35
C GLY A 125 7.05 -0.36 -3.53
N MET A 126 5.93 -1.09 -3.52
CA MET A 126 5.52 -1.92 -4.65
C MET A 126 5.23 -1.09 -5.90
N GLY A 127 4.64 0.09 -5.75
CA GLY A 127 4.48 1.06 -6.83
C GLY A 127 5.81 1.47 -7.45
N ILE A 128 6.80 1.81 -6.63
CA ILE A 128 8.16 2.18 -7.11
C ILE A 128 8.82 1.00 -7.84
N LEU A 129 8.78 -0.20 -7.28
CA LEU A 129 9.40 -1.38 -7.91
C LEU A 129 8.76 -1.73 -9.25
N GLY A 130 7.44 -1.59 -9.38
CA GLY A 130 6.75 -1.80 -10.66
C GLY A 130 7.09 -0.72 -11.69
N LEU A 131 7.25 0.54 -11.28
CA LEU A 131 7.75 1.60 -12.16
C LEU A 131 9.18 1.30 -12.63
N MET A 132 10.05 0.87 -11.72
CA MET A 132 11.42 0.46 -12.06
C MET A 132 11.39 -0.67 -13.09
N ALA A 133 10.56 -1.71 -12.91
CA ALA A 133 10.38 -2.81 -13.85
C ALA A 133 10.11 -2.35 -15.29
N THR A 134 9.43 -1.20 -15.44
CA THR A 134 9.05 -0.61 -16.74
C THR A 134 10.00 0.48 -17.23
N TYR A 135 11.14 0.71 -16.56
CA TYR A 135 12.04 1.81 -16.90
C TYR A 135 12.71 1.59 -18.28
N PRO A 136 12.63 2.58 -19.20
CA PRO A 136 13.05 2.41 -20.59
C PRO A 136 14.56 2.21 -20.75
N LYS A 137 15.37 2.76 -19.83
CA LYS A 137 16.84 2.68 -19.92
C LYS A 137 17.37 1.24 -19.89
N TRP A 138 16.68 0.31 -19.25
CA TRP A 138 17.08 -1.11 -19.26
C TRP A 138 17.05 -1.75 -20.65
N GLU A 139 16.26 -1.22 -21.58
CA GLU A 139 16.17 -1.77 -22.94
C GLU A 139 17.41 -1.45 -23.77
N GLN A 140 18.06 -0.33 -23.45
CA GLN A 140 19.29 0.10 -24.10
C GLN A 140 20.49 -0.74 -23.65
N GLU A 141 20.51 -1.20 -22.39
CA GLU A 141 21.58 -2.03 -21.84
C GLU A 141 21.49 -3.49 -22.33
N GLU A 142 20.29 -4.08 -22.42
CA GLU A 142 20.09 -5.45 -22.95
C GLU A 142 20.42 -5.57 -24.45
N GLN A 143 20.34 -4.48 -25.23
CA GLN A 143 20.71 -4.48 -26.66
C GLN A 143 22.23 -4.29 -26.89
N GLN A 144 22.99 -3.95 -25.85
CA GLN A 144 24.43 -3.67 -25.93
C GLN A 144 25.32 -4.79 -25.35
N SER A 145 24.76 -5.84 -24.74
CA SER A 145 25.49 -7.02 -24.24
C SER A 145 25.25 -8.25 -25.11
#